data_AF-A0A6A8M555-F1
#
_entry.id   AF-A0A6A8M555-F1
#
_cell.length_a   1.000
_cell.length_b   1.000
_cell.length_c   1.000
_cell.angle_alpha   90.00
_cell.angle_beta   90.00
_cell.angle_gamma   90.00
#
_symmetry.space_group_name_H-M   'P 1'
#
loop_
_entity.id
_entity.type
_entity.pdbx_description
1 polymer ?
#
loop_
_entity_poly.entity_id
_entity_poly.type
_entity_poly.pdbx_seq_one_letter_code
_entity_poly.pdbx_strand_id
1 'polypeptide(L)'
;MSRQEMFFNPVMEEVNGVNKMVMPYVKDAERTADPYKFDLDQNGVPLFTDKNIAFVNGMVENDSNYNQTDKDELCKIFEGMFVGNADHRMACIGRAVYEIDNENSTRLTAVGLYKIDDLMKKLNLKPVEMTEPDDDEEKKTIDDGEKKKTITGGVLFTSQIIAGIENLKERLSVGDDRLVFEISHASTTYLNEAHVADANKINFSFATKFCHWTCQYLELGDKYCIYDNVVASVLPYFVDNYASGELASWDCCRMKKIKRGKGGQELVSTIENYKKDDDGYTKYRNLYDAVLEGINKWRSENNQNGEIGYREVDRLIWYYFKGASGKRVKQALASIDY
;
A
#
# COMPACT_ATOMS: atom_id res chain seq x y z
N MET A 1 -35.94 7.28 1.08
CA MET A 1 -35.34 8.59 0.78
C MET A 1 -34.11 8.32 -0.06
N SER A 2 -34.10 8.88 -1.27
CA SER A 2 -33.22 8.54 -2.39
C SER A 2 -31.76 8.87 -2.09
N ARG A 3 -30.84 7.95 -2.45
CA ARG A 3 -29.40 8.24 -2.61
C ARG A 3 -29.29 9.56 -3.38
N GLN A 4 -28.49 10.50 -2.88
CA GLN A 4 -28.03 11.60 -3.71
C GLN A 4 -27.19 10.95 -4.80
N GLU A 5 -27.73 10.85 -6.02
CA GLU A 5 -26.91 10.56 -7.18
C GLU A 5 -25.78 11.60 -7.16
N MET A 6 -24.52 11.16 -7.25
CA MET A 6 -23.48 12.07 -7.69
C MET A 6 -23.95 12.64 -9.02
N PHE A 7 -24.38 13.89 -8.99
CA PHE A 7 -24.29 14.71 -10.17
C PHE A 7 -22.79 14.92 -10.38
N PHE A 8 -22.14 13.96 -11.08
CA PHE A 8 -21.02 14.29 -11.95
C PHE A 8 -21.61 15.29 -12.92
N ASN A 9 -21.72 16.56 -12.52
CA ASN A 9 -22.60 17.52 -13.15
C ASN A 9 -22.28 17.53 -14.65
N PRO A 10 -23.06 16.85 -15.51
CA PRO A 10 -22.69 16.75 -16.89
C PRO A 10 -23.08 18.11 -17.43
N VAL A 11 -22.08 18.90 -17.83
CA VAL A 11 -22.41 19.97 -18.76
C VAL A 11 -22.79 19.25 -20.05
N MET A 12 -24.10 19.08 -20.21
CA MET A 12 -24.71 18.62 -21.45
C MET A 12 -24.57 19.78 -22.44
N GLU A 13 -23.72 19.64 -23.44
CA GLU A 13 -23.83 20.49 -24.62
C GLU A 13 -24.80 19.83 -25.60
N GLU A 14 -25.82 20.60 -26.01
CA GLU A 14 -26.74 20.21 -27.07
C GLU A 14 -26.03 20.41 -28.42
N VAL A 15 -25.46 19.33 -28.95
CA VAL A 15 -24.81 19.33 -30.27
C VAL A 15 -25.77 18.66 -31.25
N ASN A 16 -26.38 19.44 -32.13
CA ASN A 16 -27.37 18.98 -33.12
C ASN A 16 -28.61 18.28 -32.49
N GLY A 17 -29.11 18.77 -31.35
CA GLY A 17 -30.28 18.21 -30.68
C GLY A 17 -30.03 16.89 -29.94
N VAL A 18 -28.77 16.51 -29.76
CA VAL A 18 -28.34 15.35 -28.97
C VAL A 18 -27.44 15.85 -27.84
N ASN A 19 -27.81 15.55 -26.60
CA ASN A 19 -26.97 15.84 -25.45
C ASN A 19 -25.73 14.93 -25.49
N LYS A 20 -24.53 15.52 -25.56
CA LYS A 20 -23.25 14.79 -25.51
C LYS A 20 -22.48 15.16 -24.24
N MET A 21 -21.78 14.17 -23.67
CA MET A 21 -20.78 14.39 -22.62
C MET A 21 -19.57 15.11 -23.21
N VAL A 22 -19.22 16.28 -22.66
CA VAL A 22 -18.06 17.05 -23.10
C VAL A 22 -17.16 17.35 -21.90
N MET A 23 -15.95 16.79 -21.91
CA MET A 23 -14.80 17.37 -21.20
C MET A 23 -14.30 18.58 -22.00
N PRO A 24 -13.91 19.70 -21.37
CA PRO A 24 -13.57 19.85 -19.95
C PRO A 24 -14.60 20.65 -19.12
N TYR A 25 -14.47 20.52 -17.80
CA TYR A 25 -15.12 21.32 -16.76
C TYR A 25 -14.95 22.84 -17.04
N VAL A 26 -15.98 23.46 -17.61
CA VAL A 26 -15.93 24.84 -18.15
C VAL A 26 -15.58 25.89 -17.09
N LYS A 27 -15.82 25.62 -15.81
CA LYS A 27 -15.60 26.59 -14.73
C LYS A 27 -14.13 26.72 -14.29
N ASP A 28 -13.25 25.84 -14.76
CA ASP A 28 -11.84 25.79 -14.32
C ASP A 28 -10.88 25.40 -15.46
N ALA A 29 -11.21 25.80 -16.70
CA ALA A 29 -10.43 25.49 -17.89
C ALA A 29 -8.95 25.91 -17.77
N GLU A 30 -8.67 27.02 -17.07
CA GLU A 30 -7.30 27.45 -16.74
C GLU A 30 -6.56 26.44 -15.86
N ARG A 31 -7.25 25.82 -14.89
CA ARG A 31 -6.65 24.80 -14.02
C ARG A 31 -6.43 23.50 -14.77
N THR A 32 -7.39 23.08 -15.59
CA THR A 32 -7.25 21.86 -16.40
C THR A 32 -6.12 22.02 -17.42
N ALA A 33 -5.94 23.22 -17.98
CA ALA A 33 -4.83 23.53 -18.89
C ALA A 33 -3.45 23.61 -18.20
N ASP A 34 -3.41 23.92 -16.90
CA ASP A 34 -2.15 23.98 -16.12
C ASP A 34 -1.66 22.57 -15.76
N PRO A 35 -0.53 22.09 -16.34
CA PRO A 35 -0.05 20.73 -16.11
C PRO A 35 0.45 20.50 -14.67
N TYR A 36 0.63 21.57 -13.88
CA TYR A 36 1.14 21.49 -12.51
C TYR A 36 0.04 21.56 -11.45
N LYS A 37 -1.24 21.55 -11.86
CA LYS A 37 -2.39 21.53 -10.96
C LYS A 37 -3.21 20.27 -11.13
N PHE A 38 -3.64 19.72 -10.00
CA PHE A 38 -4.54 18.58 -9.99
C PHE A 38 -5.90 18.93 -10.60
N ASP A 39 -6.41 18.02 -11.43
CA ASP A 39 -7.83 17.96 -11.74
C ASP A 39 -8.57 17.40 -10.52
N LEU A 40 -9.41 18.21 -9.89
CA LEU A 40 -10.21 17.86 -8.72
C LEU A 40 -11.70 17.84 -9.05
N ASP A 41 -12.45 17.02 -8.32
CA ASP A 41 -13.91 17.01 -8.29
C ASP A 41 -14.52 18.19 -7.51
N GLN A 42 -15.84 18.20 -7.36
CA GLN A 42 -16.59 19.24 -6.64
C GLN A 42 -16.26 19.35 -5.15
N ASN A 43 -15.69 18.30 -4.55
CA ASN A 43 -15.32 18.26 -3.14
C ASN A 43 -13.83 18.56 -2.93
N GLY A 44 -13.09 18.86 -3.99
CA GLY A 44 -11.66 19.14 -3.95
C GLY A 44 -10.81 17.88 -3.76
N VAL A 45 -11.28 16.72 -4.23
CA VAL A 45 -10.54 15.45 -4.25
C VAL A 45 -10.06 15.17 -5.68
N PRO A 46 -8.82 14.66 -5.90
CA PRO A 46 -8.29 14.43 -7.24
C PRO A 46 -9.07 13.37 -7.99
N LEU A 47 -9.32 13.67 -9.27
CA LEU A 47 -9.84 12.74 -10.25
C LEU A 47 -8.71 11.84 -10.78
N PHE A 48 -9.06 10.64 -11.23
CA PHE A 48 -8.11 9.70 -11.84
C PHE A 48 -7.90 10.00 -13.33
N THR A 49 -7.58 11.25 -13.68
CA THR A 49 -7.28 11.66 -15.07
C THR A 49 -5.87 11.25 -15.47
N ASP A 50 -5.63 11.06 -16.77
CA ASP A 50 -4.29 10.77 -17.30
C ASP A 50 -3.28 11.83 -16.90
N LYS A 51 -3.70 13.10 -16.89
CA LYS A 51 -2.91 14.23 -16.41
C LYS A 51 -2.49 14.03 -14.96
N ASN A 52 -3.43 13.73 -14.05
CA ASN A 52 -3.11 13.55 -12.64
C ASN A 52 -2.20 12.34 -12.40
N ILE A 53 -2.44 11.23 -13.11
CA ILE A 53 -1.60 10.03 -13.01
C ILE A 53 -0.18 10.33 -13.52
N ALA A 54 -0.03 10.96 -14.69
CA ALA A 54 1.26 11.33 -15.24
C ALA A 54 1.99 12.34 -14.34
N PHE A 55 1.28 13.32 -13.79
CA PHE A 55 1.84 14.32 -12.88
C PHE A 55 2.42 13.68 -11.62
N VAL A 56 1.68 12.79 -10.96
CA VAL A 56 2.16 12.11 -9.76
C VAL A 56 3.27 11.12 -10.06
N ASN A 57 3.17 10.35 -11.14
CA ASN A 57 4.24 9.43 -11.53
C ASN A 57 5.53 10.18 -11.83
N GLY A 58 5.46 11.30 -12.55
CA GLY A 58 6.63 12.16 -12.78
C GLY A 58 7.25 12.70 -11.50
N MET A 59 6.44 13.07 -10.50
CA MET A 59 6.96 13.51 -9.19
C MET A 59 7.64 12.37 -8.43
N VAL A 60 7.05 11.17 -8.40
CA VAL A 60 7.63 10.01 -7.70
C VAL A 60 8.91 9.53 -8.38
N GLU A 61 8.94 9.46 -9.71
CA GLU A 61 10.09 8.97 -10.47
C GLU A 61 11.31 9.89 -10.39
N ASN A 62 11.11 11.19 -10.15
CA ASN A 62 12.19 12.17 -10.01
C ASN A 62 12.54 12.49 -8.56
N ASP A 63 11.83 11.93 -7.57
CA ASP A 63 12.16 12.13 -6.16
C ASP A 63 13.31 11.18 -5.76
N SER A 64 14.48 11.75 -5.52
CA SER A 64 15.70 11.03 -5.10
C SER A 64 15.51 10.19 -3.82
N ASN A 65 14.50 10.47 -2.99
CA ASN A 65 14.19 9.66 -1.81
C ASN A 65 13.53 8.32 -2.17
N TYR A 66 12.98 8.17 -3.39
CA TYR A 66 12.32 6.96 -3.87
C TYR A 66 13.20 6.10 -4.79
N ASN A 67 14.38 6.59 -5.18
CA ASN A 67 15.33 5.90 -6.07
C ASN A 67 16.65 5.55 -5.36
N GLN A 68 16.63 5.26 -4.06
CA GLN A 68 17.86 5.06 -3.27
C GLN A 68 18.53 3.70 -3.48
N THR A 69 17.77 2.67 -3.87
CA THR A 69 18.28 1.30 -4.10
C THR A 69 18.17 0.96 -5.58
N ASP A 70 19.20 0.32 -6.13
CA ASP A 70 19.22 -0.14 -7.51
C ASP A 70 18.11 -1.18 -7.74
N LYS A 71 17.27 -0.95 -8.76
CA LYS A 71 16.16 -1.85 -9.08
C LYS A 71 16.66 -3.22 -9.55
N ASP A 72 17.77 -3.26 -10.26
CA ASP A 72 18.33 -4.52 -10.76
C ASP A 72 18.87 -5.37 -9.60
N GLU A 73 19.46 -4.72 -8.58
CA GLU A 73 19.86 -5.38 -7.34
C GLU A 73 18.63 -5.94 -6.60
N LEU A 74 17.56 -5.15 -6.46
CA LEU A 74 16.32 -5.61 -5.82
C LEU A 74 15.70 -6.78 -6.57
N CYS A 75 15.63 -6.76 -7.90
CA CYS A 75 15.16 -7.89 -8.70
C CYS A 75 15.91 -9.18 -8.34
N LYS A 76 17.25 -9.15 -8.34
CA LYS A 76 18.09 -10.30 -7.97
C LYS A 76 17.81 -10.80 -6.55
N ILE A 77 17.60 -9.89 -5.60
CA ILE A 77 17.27 -10.24 -4.21
C ILE A 77 15.94 -10.98 -4.14
N PHE A 78 14.88 -10.48 -4.80
CA PHE A 78 13.57 -11.12 -4.79
C PHE A 78 13.58 -12.46 -5.54
N GLU A 79 14.32 -12.59 -6.64
CA GLU A 79 14.52 -13.87 -7.33
C GLU A 79 15.26 -14.88 -6.45
N GLY A 80 16.33 -14.44 -5.79
CA GLY A 80 17.16 -15.22 -4.87
C GLY A 80 16.40 -15.85 -3.69
N MET A 81 15.23 -15.31 -3.32
CA MET A 81 14.35 -15.92 -2.31
C MET A 81 13.87 -17.32 -2.71
N PHE A 82 13.84 -17.64 -4.01
CA PHE A 82 13.23 -18.86 -4.55
C PHE A 82 14.25 -19.82 -5.20
N VAL A 83 15.49 -19.40 -5.39
CA VAL A 83 16.54 -20.19 -6.05
C VAL A 83 17.73 -20.43 -5.12
N GLY A 84 18.60 -21.37 -5.47
CA GLY A 84 19.79 -21.69 -4.67
C GLY A 84 19.51 -22.57 -3.44
N ASN A 85 20.51 -22.65 -2.55
CA ASN A 85 20.45 -23.45 -1.33
C ASN A 85 19.67 -22.74 -0.20
N ALA A 86 19.41 -23.45 0.90
CA ALA A 86 18.61 -22.91 2.01
C ALA A 86 19.22 -21.62 2.63
N ASP A 87 20.55 -21.57 2.76
CA ASP A 87 21.24 -20.42 3.34
C ASP A 87 21.17 -19.19 2.41
N HIS A 88 21.35 -19.39 1.11
CA HIS A 88 21.21 -18.35 0.10
C HIS A 88 19.78 -17.77 0.07
N ARG A 89 18.77 -18.64 0.06
CA ARG A 89 17.36 -18.20 0.11
C ARG A 89 17.08 -17.40 1.37
N MET A 90 17.57 -17.87 2.52
CA MET A 90 17.38 -17.18 3.79
C MET A 90 18.05 -15.80 3.81
N ALA A 91 19.26 -15.68 3.23
CA ALA A 91 19.93 -14.39 3.09
C ALA A 91 19.15 -13.42 2.20
N CYS A 92 18.63 -13.90 1.06
CA CYS A 92 17.82 -13.11 0.14
C CYS A 92 16.48 -12.68 0.77
N ILE A 93 15.78 -13.58 1.45
CA ILE A 93 14.56 -13.25 2.22
C ILE A 93 14.89 -12.19 3.28
N GLY A 94 15.98 -12.38 4.01
CA GLY A 94 16.47 -11.43 5.00
C GLY A 94 16.71 -10.03 4.45
N ARG A 95 17.34 -9.94 3.28
CA ARG A 95 17.60 -8.69 2.57
C ARG A 95 16.30 -8.05 2.08
N ALA A 96 15.40 -8.82 1.46
CA ALA A 96 14.10 -8.33 1.00
C ALA A 96 13.26 -7.74 2.15
N VAL A 97 13.18 -8.43 3.29
CA VAL A 97 12.49 -7.95 4.49
C VAL A 97 13.11 -6.67 5.01
N TYR A 98 14.43 -6.56 5.01
CA TYR A 98 15.14 -5.36 5.46
C TYR A 98 14.90 -4.15 4.55
N GLU A 99 14.96 -4.32 3.24
CA GLU A 99 14.71 -3.22 2.29
C GLU A 99 13.26 -2.73 2.38
N ILE A 100 12.29 -3.64 2.43
CA ILE A 100 10.89 -3.27 2.61
C ILE A 100 10.66 -2.59 3.97
N ASP A 101 11.30 -3.05 5.04
CA ASP A 101 11.21 -2.39 6.35
C ASP A 101 11.81 -0.98 6.34
N ASN A 102 12.89 -0.76 5.57
CA ASN A 102 13.49 0.55 5.41
C ASN A 102 12.58 1.56 4.74
N GLU A 103 11.86 1.13 3.71
CA GLU A 103 10.84 1.94 3.04
C GLU A 103 9.54 2.06 3.85
N ASN A 104 9.34 1.19 4.84
CA ASN A 104 8.13 1.20 5.63
C ASN A 104 8.16 2.30 6.70
N SER A 105 7.21 3.23 6.61
CA SER A 105 7.00 4.28 7.61
C SER A 105 6.63 3.72 8.99
N THR A 106 6.01 2.54 9.05
CA THR A 106 5.85 1.77 10.29
C THR A 106 6.87 0.63 10.33
N ARG A 107 8.03 0.89 10.94
CA ARG A 107 9.06 -0.15 11.15
C ARG A 107 8.46 -1.42 11.75
N LEU A 108 9.04 -2.58 11.47
CA LEU A 108 8.76 -3.86 12.09
C LEU A 108 8.87 -3.76 13.62
N THR A 109 8.45 -4.80 14.34
CA THR A 109 8.46 -4.78 15.81
C THR A 109 9.85 -4.50 16.35
N ALA A 110 10.05 -3.28 16.85
CA ALA A 110 11.20 -2.95 17.67
C ALA A 110 11.05 -3.74 18.96
N VAL A 111 11.88 -4.77 19.11
CA VAL A 111 11.85 -5.65 20.28
C VAL A 111 12.57 -4.91 21.41
N GLY A 112 11.97 -3.82 21.90
CA GLY A 112 12.59 -2.90 22.86
C GLY A 112 12.32 -3.28 24.31
N LEU A 113 11.23 -4.02 24.58
CA LEU A 113 10.91 -4.50 25.93
C LEU A 113 11.75 -5.72 26.35
N TYR A 114 12.28 -6.47 25.38
CA TYR A 114 13.18 -7.60 25.60
C TYR A 114 14.47 -7.32 24.85
N LYS A 115 15.63 -7.34 25.53
CA LYS A 115 16.91 -7.15 24.83
C LYS A 115 17.00 -8.18 23.70
N ILE A 116 17.22 -7.71 22.47
CA ILE A 116 17.28 -8.57 21.28
C ILE A 116 18.27 -9.71 21.49
N ASP A 117 19.42 -9.43 22.09
CA ASP A 117 20.45 -10.42 22.39
C ASP A 117 19.95 -11.55 23.31
N ASP A 118 19.13 -11.21 24.30
CA ASP A 118 18.56 -12.20 25.23
C ASP A 118 17.55 -13.10 24.52
N LEU A 119 16.74 -12.55 23.61
CA LEU A 119 15.80 -13.33 22.80
C LEU A 119 16.52 -14.24 21.82
N MET A 120 17.49 -13.69 21.09
CA MET A 120 18.32 -14.45 20.15
C MET A 120 18.99 -15.63 20.86
N LYS A 121 19.54 -15.39 22.07
CA LYS A 121 20.14 -16.45 22.89
C LYS A 121 19.13 -17.49 23.34
N LYS A 122 17.94 -17.09 23.81
CA LYS A 122 16.87 -18.03 24.23
C LYS A 122 16.39 -18.91 23.07
N LEU A 123 16.33 -18.34 21.87
CA LEU A 123 15.88 -19.01 20.65
C LEU A 123 17.01 -19.76 19.94
N ASN A 124 18.23 -19.72 20.48
CA ASN A 124 19.44 -20.27 19.86
C ASN A 124 19.65 -19.78 18.41
N LEU A 125 19.27 -18.53 18.14
CA LEU A 125 19.42 -17.89 16.84
C LEU A 125 20.75 -17.15 16.75
N LYS A 126 21.35 -17.20 15.56
CA LYS A 126 22.52 -16.39 15.22
C LYS A 126 22.10 -15.26 14.27
N PRO A 127 22.74 -14.09 14.33
CA PRO A 127 22.59 -13.07 13.29
C PRO A 127 22.89 -13.68 11.93
N VAL A 128 22.09 -13.31 10.93
CA VAL A 128 22.31 -13.73 9.54
C VAL A 128 23.01 -12.59 8.83
N GLU A 129 24.15 -12.88 8.20
CA GLU A 129 24.84 -11.92 7.34
C GLU A 129 24.00 -11.71 6.08
N MET A 130 23.70 -10.45 5.73
CA MET A 130 23.25 -10.14 4.38
C MET A 130 24.44 -10.37 3.46
N THR A 131 24.32 -11.33 2.55
CA THR A 131 25.25 -11.48 1.44
C THR A 131 24.69 -10.71 0.26
N GLU A 132 25.54 -9.95 -0.43
CA GLU A 132 25.16 -9.38 -1.73
C GLU A 132 25.01 -10.54 -2.72
N PRO A 133 23.98 -10.53 -3.57
CA PRO A 133 23.78 -11.57 -4.56
C PRO A 133 24.92 -11.50 -5.58
N ASP A 134 25.86 -12.46 -5.47
CA ASP A 134 26.97 -12.78 -6.38
C ASP A 134 27.25 -11.70 -7.45
N ASP A 135 28.06 -10.71 -7.10
CA ASP A 135 28.91 -10.08 -8.10
C ASP A 135 29.88 -11.17 -8.59
N ASP A 136 29.90 -11.39 -9.90
CA ASP A 136 31.00 -12.09 -10.58
C ASP A 136 32.33 -11.74 -9.89
N GLU A 137 33.18 -12.73 -9.66
CA GLU A 137 34.41 -12.69 -8.83
C GLU A 137 35.44 -11.55 -9.14
N GLU A 138 35.14 -10.62 -10.05
CA GLU A 138 36.07 -9.64 -10.62
C GLU A 138 35.91 -8.17 -10.19
N LYS A 139 35.14 -7.84 -9.14
CA LYS A 139 35.17 -6.48 -8.54
C LYS A 139 35.47 -6.45 -7.05
N LYS A 140 36.52 -7.15 -6.61
CA LYS A 140 37.17 -6.86 -5.33
C LYS A 140 38.35 -5.91 -5.50
N THR A 141 38.08 -4.61 -5.51
CA THR A 141 38.97 -3.61 -4.91
C THR A 141 38.22 -2.29 -4.71
N ILE A 142 37.46 -2.16 -3.63
CA ILE A 142 37.38 -0.88 -2.90
C ILE A 142 37.45 -1.21 -1.40
N ASP A 143 38.28 -0.41 -0.75
CA ASP A 143 38.84 -0.53 0.59
C ASP A 143 37.89 -0.03 1.69
N ASP A 144 38.12 -0.58 2.89
CA ASP A 144 37.84 -0.07 4.24
C ASP A 144 36.42 0.43 4.62
N GLY A 145 35.70 -0.43 5.36
CA GLY A 145 34.92 0.02 6.52
C GLY A 145 33.41 -0.27 6.56
N GLU A 146 32.81 -0.80 5.50
CA GLU A 146 31.40 -1.20 5.57
C GLU A 146 31.24 -2.48 6.39
N LYS A 147 30.77 -2.32 7.64
CA LYS A 147 30.31 -3.45 8.45
C LYS A 147 29.28 -4.23 7.64
N LYS A 148 29.58 -5.48 7.31
CA LYS A 148 28.60 -6.45 6.81
C LYS A 148 27.30 -6.30 7.60
N LYS A 149 26.21 -5.92 6.92
CA LYS A 149 24.92 -5.72 7.57
C LYS A 149 24.38 -7.09 8.00
N THR A 150 24.16 -7.27 9.30
CA THR A 150 23.53 -8.47 9.85
C THR A 150 22.09 -8.17 10.23
N ILE A 151 21.16 -9.06 9.87
CA ILE A 151 19.77 -8.96 10.35
C ILE A 151 19.62 -9.57 11.74
N THR A 152 18.82 -8.91 12.59
CA THR A 152 18.46 -9.36 13.94
C THR A 152 17.02 -8.94 14.28
N GLY A 153 16.48 -9.46 15.39
CA GLY A 153 15.20 -9.03 15.93
C GLY A 153 14.02 -9.22 14.97
N GLY A 154 13.16 -8.20 14.86
CA GLY A 154 11.92 -8.26 14.06
C GLY A 154 12.14 -8.64 12.59
N VAL A 155 13.22 -8.16 11.96
CA VAL A 155 13.56 -8.51 10.57
C VAL A 155 13.86 -10.01 10.47
N LEU A 156 14.66 -10.56 11.39
CA LEU A 156 15.00 -11.99 11.38
C LEU A 156 13.78 -12.86 11.67
N PHE A 157 12.95 -12.51 12.66
CA PHE A 157 11.75 -13.29 13.00
C PHE A 157 10.76 -13.34 11.82
N THR A 158 10.52 -12.20 11.17
CA THR A 158 9.68 -12.14 9.98
C THR A 158 10.27 -12.94 8.83
N SER A 159 11.59 -12.88 8.64
CA SER A 159 12.29 -13.66 7.61
C SER A 159 12.16 -15.18 7.82
N GLN A 160 12.27 -15.64 9.07
CA GLN A 160 12.12 -17.06 9.43
C GLN A 160 10.70 -17.58 9.12
N ILE A 161 9.67 -16.79 9.43
CA ILE A 161 8.29 -17.14 9.10
C ILE A 161 8.10 -17.20 7.59
N ILE A 162 8.56 -16.18 6.84
CA ILE A 162 8.45 -16.16 5.38
C ILE A 162 9.16 -17.38 4.75
N ALA A 163 10.36 -17.73 5.25
CA ALA A 163 11.10 -18.89 4.77
C ALA A 163 10.38 -20.23 5.05
N GLY A 164 9.53 -20.27 6.07
CA GLY A 164 8.71 -21.42 6.41
C GLY A 164 7.37 -21.52 5.67
N ILE A 165 6.98 -20.50 4.88
CA ILE A 165 5.72 -20.53 4.13
C ILE A 165 5.84 -21.51 2.96
N GLU A 166 5.03 -22.57 2.99
CA GLU A 166 4.95 -23.53 1.90
C GLU A 166 4.35 -22.90 0.63
N ASN A 167 4.95 -23.22 -0.52
CA ASN A 167 4.51 -22.76 -1.85
C ASN A 167 4.33 -21.24 -1.95
N LEU A 168 5.22 -20.47 -1.30
CA LEU A 168 5.14 -19.01 -1.24
C LEU A 168 5.00 -18.38 -2.64
N LYS A 169 5.77 -18.84 -3.64
CA LYS A 169 5.74 -18.29 -5.00
C LYS A 169 4.40 -18.52 -5.68
N GLU A 170 3.87 -19.74 -5.57
CA GLU A 170 2.57 -20.11 -6.12
C GLU A 170 1.46 -19.30 -5.47
N ARG A 171 1.49 -19.17 -4.13
CA ARG A 171 0.52 -18.38 -3.37
C ARG A 171 0.54 -16.89 -3.73
N LEU A 172 1.73 -16.31 -3.91
CA LEU A 172 1.89 -14.93 -4.41
C LEU A 172 1.32 -14.79 -5.83
N SER A 173 1.56 -15.76 -6.71
CA SER A 173 1.11 -15.70 -8.11
C SER A 173 -0.41 -15.71 -8.27
N VAL A 174 -1.13 -16.38 -7.36
CA VAL A 174 -2.60 -16.39 -7.34
C VAL A 174 -3.20 -15.24 -6.53
N GLY A 175 -2.35 -14.44 -5.86
CA GLY A 175 -2.81 -13.37 -4.97
C GLY A 175 -3.53 -13.89 -3.73
N ASP A 176 -2.98 -14.89 -3.05
CA ASP A 176 -3.54 -15.42 -1.80
C ASP A 176 -3.50 -14.38 -0.67
N ASP A 177 -4.68 -13.92 -0.25
CA ASP A 177 -4.85 -12.95 0.83
C ASP A 177 -4.34 -13.47 2.19
N ARG A 178 -4.35 -14.79 2.41
CA ARG A 178 -3.92 -15.38 3.69
C ARG A 178 -2.43 -15.15 3.95
N LEU A 179 -1.62 -14.97 2.89
CA LEU A 179 -0.21 -14.59 3.03
C LEU A 179 -0.04 -13.29 3.82
N VAL A 180 -0.91 -12.29 3.59
CA VAL A 180 -0.84 -11.01 4.32
C VAL A 180 -1.09 -11.23 5.80
N PHE A 181 -2.05 -12.09 6.16
CA PHE A 181 -2.32 -12.43 7.55
C PHE A 181 -1.11 -13.13 8.21
N GLU A 182 -0.58 -14.18 7.58
CA GLU A 182 0.57 -14.95 8.08
C GLU A 182 1.80 -14.06 8.31
N ILE A 183 2.14 -13.22 7.33
CA ILE A 183 3.31 -12.34 7.39
C ILE A 183 3.09 -11.21 8.40
N SER A 184 1.89 -10.64 8.48
CA SER A 184 1.60 -9.54 9.41
C SER A 184 1.68 -9.97 10.88
N HIS A 185 1.41 -11.24 11.17
CA HIS A 185 1.50 -11.84 12.49
C HIS A 185 2.83 -12.55 12.76
N ALA A 186 3.74 -12.60 11.79
CA ALA A 186 4.98 -13.37 11.85
C ALA A 186 5.76 -13.21 13.17
N SER A 187 6.04 -11.97 13.58
CA SER A 187 6.79 -11.72 14.83
C SER A 187 6.02 -12.18 16.07
N THR A 188 4.69 -12.05 16.08
CA THR A 188 3.82 -12.50 17.17
C THR A 188 3.79 -14.01 17.24
N THR A 189 3.53 -14.68 16.11
CA THR A 189 3.53 -16.14 15.99
C THR A 189 4.84 -16.72 16.47
N TYR A 190 5.96 -16.24 15.93
CA TYR A 190 7.29 -16.75 16.25
C TYR A 190 7.64 -16.62 17.75
N LEU A 191 7.37 -15.45 18.36
CA LEU A 191 7.71 -15.20 19.76
C LEU A 191 6.78 -15.91 20.75
N ASN A 192 5.49 -16.00 20.42
CA ASN A 192 4.49 -16.65 21.26
C ASN A 192 4.61 -18.17 21.21
N GLU A 193 4.82 -18.78 20.04
CA GLU A 193 5.05 -20.23 19.88
C GLU A 193 6.32 -20.68 20.60
N ALA A 194 7.37 -19.85 20.59
CA ALA A 194 8.58 -20.12 21.34
C ALA A 194 8.45 -19.82 22.85
N HIS A 195 7.32 -19.28 23.30
CA HIS A 195 7.06 -18.90 24.70
C HIS A 195 8.13 -17.98 25.32
N VAL A 196 8.71 -17.08 24.51
CA VAL A 196 9.84 -16.23 24.93
C VAL A 196 9.45 -14.78 25.23
N ALA A 197 8.37 -14.29 24.63
CA ALA A 197 7.87 -12.93 24.77
C ALA A 197 6.43 -12.81 24.24
N ASP A 198 5.60 -12.02 24.91
CA ASP A 198 4.29 -11.63 24.40
C ASP A 198 4.45 -10.45 23.43
N ALA A 199 4.22 -10.68 22.14
CA ALA A 199 4.26 -9.63 21.13
C ALA A 199 2.86 -9.38 20.54
N ASN A 200 2.37 -8.15 20.64
CA ASN A 200 1.01 -7.79 20.18
C ASN A 200 1.02 -6.87 18.94
N LYS A 201 2.18 -6.63 18.33
CA LYS A 201 2.29 -5.72 17.19
C LYS A 201 2.07 -6.48 15.89
N ILE A 202 0.99 -6.11 15.20
CA ILE A 202 0.63 -6.61 13.88
C ILE A 202 1.28 -5.72 12.82
N ASN A 203 2.11 -6.30 11.96
CA ASN A 203 2.87 -5.60 10.91
C ASN A 203 2.10 -5.58 9.58
N PHE A 204 0.82 -5.20 9.63
CA PHE A 204 -0.11 -5.29 8.49
C PHE A 204 0.37 -4.52 7.24
N SER A 205 0.79 -3.26 7.40
CA SER A 205 1.30 -2.46 6.27
C SER A 205 2.56 -3.08 5.66
N PHE A 206 3.48 -3.59 6.50
CA PHE A 206 4.67 -4.31 6.01
C PHE A 206 4.26 -5.52 5.17
N ALA A 207 3.35 -6.36 5.66
CA ALA A 207 2.94 -7.58 4.96
C ALA A 207 2.33 -7.28 3.58
N THR A 208 1.50 -6.24 3.47
CA THR A 208 0.93 -5.83 2.18
C THR A 208 2.00 -5.31 1.21
N LYS A 209 2.97 -4.53 1.69
CA LYS A 209 4.10 -4.04 0.89
C LYS A 209 5.00 -5.19 0.43
N PHE A 210 5.27 -6.14 1.32
CA PHE A 210 6.06 -7.32 0.98
C PHE A 210 5.40 -8.11 -0.14
N CYS A 211 4.10 -8.42 -0.03
CA CYS A 211 3.39 -9.15 -1.08
C CYS A 211 3.36 -8.35 -2.39
N HIS A 212 3.03 -7.05 -2.33
CA HIS A 212 3.00 -6.17 -3.50
C HIS A 212 4.35 -6.11 -4.22
N TRP A 213 5.41 -5.73 -3.51
CA TRP A 213 6.74 -5.55 -4.12
C TRP A 213 7.32 -6.86 -4.63
N THR A 214 7.13 -7.96 -3.89
CA THR A 214 7.57 -9.28 -4.37
C THR A 214 6.87 -9.63 -5.69
N CYS A 215 5.56 -9.40 -5.82
CA CYS A 215 4.86 -9.62 -7.08
C CYS A 215 5.34 -8.70 -8.19
N GLN A 216 5.61 -7.43 -7.91
CA GLN A 216 6.10 -6.47 -8.90
C GLN A 216 7.50 -6.84 -9.42
N TYR A 217 8.46 -7.13 -8.53
CA TYR A 217 9.83 -7.47 -8.91
C TYR A 217 9.96 -8.84 -9.59
N LEU A 218 9.04 -9.78 -9.30
CA LEU A 218 8.99 -11.08 -9.97
C LEU A 218 8.05 -11.10 -11.18
N GLU A 219 7.50 -9.95 -11.59
CA GLU A 219 6.56 -9.82 -12.70
C GLU A 219 5.32 -10.74 -12.59
N LEU A 220 4.87 -11.04 -11.36
CA LEU A 220 3.68 -11.86 -11.09
C LEU A 220 2.36 -11.09 -11.27
N GLY A 221 2.46 -9.81 -11.65
CA GLY A 221 1.34 -8.89 -11.86
C GLY A 221 0.90 -8.15 -10.60
N ASP A 222 -0.10 -7.29 -10.77
CA ASP A 222 -0.61 -6.44 -9.69
C ASP A 222 -1.63 -7.19 -8.83
N LYS A 223 -1.14 -8.03 -7.91
CA LYS A 223 -1.95 -8.97 -7.12
C LYS A 223 -2.36 -8.47 -5.74
N TYR A 224 -1.66 -7.47 -5.20
CA TYR A 224 -1.84 -7.00 -3.84
C TYR A 224 -1.90 -5.48 -3.79
N CYS A 225 -2.99 -4.91 -3.28
CA CYS A 225 -3.04 -3.49 -2.92
C CYS A 225 -2.25 -3.24 -1.63
N ILE A 226 -1.52 -2.12 -1.55
CA ILE A 226 -0.75 -1.77 -0.36
C ILE A 226 -1.69 -1.15 0.68
N TYR A 227 -1.60 -1.62 1.92
CA TYR A 227 -2.20 -0.89 3.03
C TYR A 227 -1.30 0.27 3.45
N ASP A 228 -1.80 1.49 3.24
CA ASP A 228 -1.23 2.73 3.78
C ASP A 228 -2.27 3.46 4.64
N ASN A 229 -1.84 4.03 5.78
CA ASN A 229 -2.74 4.72 6.70
C ASN A 229 -3.41 5.94 6.05
N VAL A 230 -2.72 6.67 5.17
CA VAL A 230 -3.28 7.82 4.45
C VAL A 230 -4.39 7.35 3.53
N VAL A 231 -4.12 6.34 2.69
CA VAL A 231 -5.10 5.77 1.76
C VAL A 231 -6.31 5.23 2.54
N ALA A 232 -6.08 4.37 3.54
CA ALA A 232 -7.14 3.80 4.35
C ALA A 232 -7.98 4.85 5.11
N SER A 233 -7.40 6.00 5.45
CA SER A 233 -8.12 7.08 6.14
C SER A 233 -9.13 7.79 5.25
N VAL A 234 -8.91 7.82 3.94
CA VAL A 234 -9.78 8.51 2.96
C VAL A 234 -10.51 7.55 2.03
N LEU A 235 -10.16 6.26 2.02
CA LEU A 235 -10.80 5.23 1.19
C LEU A 235 -12.33 5.25 1.25
N PRO A 236 -13.01 5.52 2.39
CA PRO A 236 -14.48 5.61 2.39
C PRO A 236 -15.06 6.63 1.40
N TYR A 237 -14.35 7.75 1.17
CA TYR A 237 -14.72 8.71 0.13
C TYR A 237 -14.76 8.05 -1.25
N PHE A 238 -13.68 7.37 -1.62
CA PHE A 238 -13.60 6.72 -2.92
C PHE A 238 -14.59 5.56 -3.05
N VAL A 239 -14.88 4.85 -1.97
CA VAL A 239 -15.91 3.81 -1.98
C VAL A 239 -17.30 4.42 -2.22
N ASP A 240 -17.65 5.53 -1.59
CA ASP A 240 -18.92 6.23 -1.84
C ASP A 240 -19.03 6.75 -3.28
N ASN A 241 -17.90 7.19 -3.85
CA ASN A 241 -17.86 7.86 -5.15
C ASN A 241 -17.58 6.94 -6.37
N TYR A 242 -17.03 5.75 -6.17
CA TYR A 242 -16.66 4.87 -7.29
C TYR A 242 -17.19 3.44 -7.14
N ALA A 243 -17.30 2.90 -5.93
CA ALA A 243 -17.76 1.53 -5.78
C ALA A 243 -19.25 1.40 -6.14
N SER A 244 -19.61 0.27 -6.78
CA SER A 244 -20.99 -0.05 -7.13
C SER A 244 -21.50 -1.27 -6.36
N GLY A 245 -22.81 -1.57 -6.49
CA GLY A 245 -23.41 -2.77 -5.91
C GLY A 245 -23.56 -2.76 -4.38
N GLU A 246 -23.60 -3.96 -3.78
CA GLU A 246 -23.83 -4.17 -2.35
C GLU A 246 -22.71 -3.60 -1.47
N LEU A 247 -21.46 -3.56 -1.96
CA LEU A 247 -20.32 -2.96 -1.27
C LEU A 247 -20.49 -1.45 -1.07
N ALA A 248 -21.21 -0.76 -1.96
CA ALA A 248 -21.58 0.64 -1.79
C ALA A 248 -22.62 0.87 -0.66
N SER A 249 -23.29 -0.18 -0.16
CA SER A 249 -24.32 -0.08 0.88
C SER A 249 -23.82 -0.38 2.31
N TRP A 250 -22.55 -0.77 2.48
CA TRP A 250 -21.94 -1.15 3.77
C TRP A 250 -21.55 0.05 4.65
N ASP A 251 -22.46 1.01 4.81
CA ASP A 251 -22.21 2.28 5.52
C ASP A 251 -21.82 2.11 6.99
N CYS A 252 -22.30 1.08 7.68
CA CYS A 252 -22.10 0.95 9.12
C CYS A 252 -20.69 0.53 9.57
N CYS A 253 -19.83 0.05 8.67
CA CYS A 253 -18.53 -0.54 9.03
C CYS A 253 -17.30 0.23 8.53
N ARG A 254 -17.47 1.32 7.78
CA ARG A 254 -16.37 2.04 7.10
C ARG A 254 -16.04 3.39 7.73
N MET A 255 -17.00 3.99 8.45
CA MET A 255 -16.84 5.29 9.08
C MET A 255 -17.54 5.32 10.44
N LYS A 256 -17.08 6.19 11.34
CA LYS A 256 -17.76 6.48 12.61
C LYS A 256 -17.65 7.96 12.96
N LYS A 257 -18.70 8.51 13.58
CA LYS A 257 -18.65 9.84 14.19
C LYS A 257 -17.98 9.74 15.56
N ILE A 258 -16.87 10.45 15.74
CA ILE A 258 -16.20 10.58 17.04
C ILE A 258 -16.48 11.96 17.63
N LYS A 259 -16.68 12.03 18.95
CA LYS A 259 -16.80 13.31 19.66
C LYS A 259 -15.44 13.99 19.74
N ARG A 260 -15.38 15.26 19.34
CA ARG A 260 -14.34 16.20 19.73
C ARG A 260 -14.77 16.96 20.97
N GLY A 261 -13.80 17.56 21.66
CA GLY A 261 -14.06 18.48 22.78
C GLY A 261 -15.06 19.59 22.39
N LYS A 262 -15.66 20.23 23.40
CA LYS A 262 -16.70 21.29 23.28
C LYS A 262 -17.74 21.06 22.16
N GLY A 263 -18.21 19.81 21.98
CA GLY A 263 -19.43 19.51 21.22
C GLY A 263 -19.28 19.27 19.71
N GLY A 264 -18.06 19.26 19.16
CA GLY A 264 -17.85 18.89 17.75
C GLY A 264 -17.98 17.38 17.51
N GLN A 265 -18.48 16.96 16.35
CA GLN A 265 -18.37 15.59 15.85
C GLN A 265 -17.45 15.57 14.62
N GLU A 266 -16.66 14.51 14.47
CA GLU A 266 -15.76 14.31 13.33
C GLU A 266 -16.00 12.90 12.76
N LEU A 267 -16.19 12.80 11.45
CA LEU A 267 -16.28 11.50 10.77
C LEU A 267 -14.86 10.96 10.52
N VAL A 268 -14.61 9.72 10.90
CA VAL A 268 -13.31 9.05 10.70
C VAL A 268 -13.51 7.68 10.08
N SER A 269 -12.58 7.27 9.23
CA SER A 269 -12.51 5.91 8.68
C SER A 269 -12.33 4.87 9.79
N THR A 270 -12.98 3.71 9.65
CA THR A 270 -12.84 2.54 10.52
C THR A 270 -12.08 1.41 9.85
N ILE A 271 -11.58 1.60 8.62
CA ILE A 271 -10.85 0.58 7.85
C ILE A 271 -9.57 0.13 8.57
N GLU A 272 -8.98 0.96 9.42
CA GLU A 272 -7.87 0.55 10.29
C GLU A 272 -8.21 -0.63 11.21
N ASN A 273 -9.49 -0.84 11.56
CA ASN A 273 -9.89 -1.99 12.37
C ASN A 273 -9.70 -3.33 11.65
N TYR A 274 -9.67 -3.34 10.31
CA TYR A 274 -9.50 -4.58 9.55
C TYR A 274 -8.17 -5.25 9.86
N LYS A 275 -7.14 -4.50 10.27
CA LYS A 275 -5.83 -5.06 10.68
C LYS A 275 -5.92 -6.10 11.80
N LYS A 276 -7.02 -6.13 12.56
CA LYS A 276 -7.22 -6.98 13.74
C LYS A 276 -7.93 -8.29 13.42
N ASP A 277 -8.54 -8.40 12.24
CA ASP A 277 -9.35 -9.54 11.86
C ASP A 277 -8.52 -10.50 10.99
N ASP A 278 -8.80 -11.80 11.12
CA ASP A 278 -8.13 -12.86 10.34
C ASP A 278 -8.35 -12.75 8.83
N ASP A 279 -9.48 -12.18 8.42
CA ASP A 279 -9.90 -11.89 7.04
C ASP A 279 -9.76 -10.40 6.70
N GLY A 280 -9.03 -9.65 7.53
CA GLY A 280 -8.87 -8.21 7.43
C GLY A 280 -8.38 -7.71 6.07
N TYR A 281 -7.38 -8.41 5.51
CA TYR A 281 -6.87 -8.06 4.19
C TYR A 281 -7.88 -8.34 3.09
N THR A 282 -8.58 -9.47 3.12
CA THR A 282 -9.66 -9.77 2.16
C THR A 282 -10.75 -8.71 2.19
N LYS A 283 -11.19 -8.27 3.38
CA LYS A 283 -12.14 -7.15 3.51
C LYS A 283 -11.60 -5.86 2.90
N TYR A 284 -10.33 -5.54 3.15
CA TYR A 284 -9.68 -4.35 2.61
C TYR A 284 -9.58 -4.40 1.09
N ARG A 285 -9.08 -5.52 0.55
CA ARG A 285 -8.89 -5.76 -0.88
C ARG A 285 -10.20 -5.72 -1.63
N ASN A 286 -11.26 -6.38 -1.14
CA ASN A 286 -12.58 -6.36 -1.79
C ASN A 286 -13.14 -4.93 -1.92
N LEU A 287 -12.94 -4.08 -0.90
CA LEU A 287 -13.33 -2.67 -0.99
C LEU A 287 -12.47 -1.91 -2.02
N TYR A 288 -11.17 -2.18 -2.03
CA TYR A 288 -10.26 -1.55 -2.96
C TYR A 288 -10.56 -1.95 -4.41
N ASP A 289 -10.80 -3.23 -4.66
CA ASP A 289 -11.14 -3.78 -5.98
C ASP A 289 -12.41 -3.14 -6.53
N ALA A 290 -13.44 -3.01 -5.69
CA ALA A 290 -14.68 -2.33 -6.09
C ALA A 290 -14.45 -0.85 -6.44
N VAL A 291 -13.56 -0.17 -5.71
CA VAL A 291 -13.15 1.21 -6.02
C VAL A 291 -12.38 1.25 -7.34
N LEU A 292 -11.42 0.35 -7.54
CA LEU A 292 -10.60 0.28 -8.75
C LEU A 292 -11.45 0.01 -9.99
N GLU A 293 -12.39 -0.94 -9.91
CA GLU A 293 -13.35 -1.23 -10.96
C GLU A 293 -14.18 0.02 -11.30
N GLY A 294 -14.70 0.70 -10.28
CA GLY A 294 -15.44 1.95 -10.45
C GLY A 294 -14.62 3.07 -11.09
N ILE A 295 -13.36 3.22 -10.69
CA ILE A 295 -12.43 4.18 -11.27
C ILE A 295 -12.17 3.86 -12.75
N ASN A 296 -11.89 2.60 -13.09
CA ASN A 296 -11.61 2.19 -14.46
C ASN A 296 -12.83 2.34 -15.37
N LYS A 297 -14.04 2.05 -14.84
CA LYS A 297 -15.29 2.36 -15.53
C LYS A 297 -15.43 3.85 -15.79
N TRP A 298 -15.24 4.69 -14.76
CA TRP A 298 -15.30 6.14 -14.90
C TRP A 298 -14.27 6.65 -15.93
N ARG A 299 -13.05 6.13 -15.90
CA ARG A 299 -11.98 6.47 -16.87
C ARG A 299 -12.41 6.18 -18.30
N SER A 300 -12.98 5.00 -18.55
CA SER A 300 -13.50 4.62 -19.87
C SER A 300 -14.64 5.53 -20.33
N GLU A 301 -15.55 5.92 -19.44
CA GLU A 301 -16.68 6.80 -19.76
C GLU A 301 -16.24 8.26 -20.00
N ASN A 302 -15.08 8.66 -19.50
CA ASN A 302 -14.56 10.03 -19.56
C ASN A 302 -13.35 10.19 -20.49
N ASN A 303 -13.22 9.32 -21.50
CA ASN A 303 -12.16 9.36 -22.52
C ASN A 303 -10.73 9.42 -21.94
N GLN A 304 -10.49 8.73 -20.83
CA GLN A 304 -9.13 8.54 -20.29
C GLN A 304 -8.47 7.30 -20.92
N ASN A 305 -7.15 7.28 -20.97
CA ASN A 305 -6.41 6.22 -21.64
C ASN A 305 -6.29 4.96 -20.78
N GLY A 306 -7.06 3.93 -21.11
CA GLY A 306 -6.91 2.59 -20.56
C GLY A 306 -7.20 2.47 -19.06
N GLU A 307 -7.10 1.23 -18.60
CA GLU A 307 -7.23 0.88 -17.19
C GLU A 307 -5.94 1.16 -16.42
N ILE A 308 -6.10 1.47 -15.15
CA ILE A 308 -4.99 1.62 -14.19
C ILE A 308 -5.07 0.52 -13.12
N GLY A 309 -3.96 0.28 -12.41
CA GLY A 309 -3.85 -0.69 -11.34
C GLY A 309 -3.83 -0.07 -9.94
N TYR A 310 -3.55 -0.89 -8.93
CA TYR A 310 -3.41 -0.44 -7.54
C TYR A 310 -2.33 0.63 -7.40
N ARG A 311 -1.21 0.46 -8.10
CA ARG A 311 -0.06 1.37 -8.03
C ARG A 311 -0.44 2.82 -8.36
N GLU A 312 -1.17 3.04 -9.46
CA GLU A 312 -1.58 4.38 -9.88
C GLU A 312 -2.58 4.99 -8.90
N VAL A 313 -3.53 4.19 -8.41
CA VAL A 313 -4.53 4.64 -7.43
C VAL A 313 -3.87 5.01 -6.10
N ASP A 314 -3.02 4.14 -5.56
CA ASP A 314 -2.29 4.35 -4.30
C ASP A 314 -1.44 5.60 -4.38
N ARG A 315 -0.66 5.77 -5.45
CA ARG A 315 0.22 6.94 -5.63
C ARG A 315 -0.56 8.24 -5.65
N LEU A 316 -1.65 8.32 -6.43
CA LEU A 316 -2.44 9.54 -6.53
C LEU A 316 -3.06 9.92 -5.18
N ILE A 317 -3.72 8.96 -4.52
CA ILE A 317 -4.35 9.19 -3.22
C ILE A 317 -3.30 9.58 -2.18
N TRP A 318 -2.25 8.78 -2.04
CA TRP A 318 -1.22 9.02 -1.05
C TRP A 318 -0.55 10.37 -1.25
N TYR A 319 -0.16 10.71 -2.48
CA TYR A 319 0.55 11.97 -2.76
C TYR A 319 -0.34 13.18 -2.47
N TYR A 320 -1.62 13.12 -2.86
CA TYR A 320 -2.54 14.23 -2.63
C TYR A 320 -2.90 14.42 -1.16
N PHE A 321 -3.07 13.34 -0.39
CA PHE A 321 -3.53 13.44 1.00
C PHE A 321 -2.39 13.49 2.03
N LYS A 322 -1.17 13.10 1.67
CA LYS A 322 0.01 13.20 2.55
C LYS A 322 0.29 14.66 2.92
N GLY A 323 0.76 14.87 4.16
CA GLY A 323 1.31 16.15 4.63
C GLY A 323 0.27 17.25 4.90
N ALA A 324 -1.01 17.06 4.55
CA ALA A 324 -2.07 18.06 4.75
C ALA A 324 -2.62 18.12 6.19
N SER A 325 -1.88 17.64 7.20
CA SER A 325 -2.31 17.55 8.61
C SER A 325 -3.70 16.89 8.80
N GLY A 326 -4.06 15.97 7.90
CA GLY A 326 -5.38 15.34 7.85
C GLY A 326 -6.54 16.26 7.46
N LYS A 327 -6.30 17.54 7.13
CA LYS A 327 -7.35 18.50 6.76
C LYS A 327 -8.11 18.06 5.51
N ARG A 328 -7.38 17.66 4.46
CA ARG A 328 -7.97 17.16 3.20
C ARG A 328 -8.81 15.92 3.43
N VAL A 329 -8.32 14.97 4.23
CA VAL A 329 -9.05 13.74 4.58
C VAL A 329 -10.38 14.09 5.24
N LYS A 330 -10.38 14.99 6.23
CA LYS A 330 -11.61 15.41 6.93
C LYS A 330 -12.60 16.10 6.01
N GLN A 331 -12.12 16.94 5.10
CA GLN A 331 -12.96 17.61 4.12
C GLN A 331 -13.63 16.61 3.18
N ALA A 332 -12.87 15.63 2.69
CA ALA A 332 -13.40 14.54 1.86
C ALA A 332 -14.46 13.73 2.63
N LEU A 333 -14.15 13.25 3.84
CA LEU A 333 -15.11 12.48 4.64
C LEU A 333 -16.35 13.28 5.02
N ALA A 334 -16.24 14.57 5.33
CA ALA A 334 -17.39 15.41 5.66
C ALA A 334 -18.33 15.61 4.46
N SER A 335 -17.85 15.49 3.22
CA SER A 335 -18.68 15.64 2.02
C SER A 335 -19.59 14.44 1.75
N ILE A 336 -19.37 13.32 2.43
CA ILE A 336 -20.17 12.09 2.36
C ILE A 336 -20.87 11.78 3.70
N ASP A 337 -20.94 12.76 4.61
CA ASP A 337 -21.65 12.65 5.89
C ASP A 337 -23.12 13.07 5.70
N TYR A 338 -23.99 12.10 5.40
CA TYR A 338 -25.43 12.31 5.16
C TYR A 338 -26.28 12.35 6.43
#